data_AF-A0A7X7TLZ5-F1
#
_entry.id   AF-A0A7X7TLZ5-F1
#
_cell.length_a   1.000
_cell.length_b   1.000
_cell.length_c   1.000
_cell.angle_alpha   90.00
_cell.angle_beta   90.00
_cell.angle_gamma   90.00
#
_symmetry.space_group_name_H-M   'P 1'
#
loop_
_entity.id
_entity.type
_entity.pdbx_description
1 polymer ?
#
loop_
_entity_poly.entity_id
_entity_poly.type
_entity_poly.pdbx_seq_one_letter_code
_entity_poly.pdbx_strand_id
1 'polypeptide(L)'
;MPILRIIVEDTQGGERMVQRRIRRKSTGRKGVLLPICMICEQTPPRGIAGGIVVSGCFLCTGCEKEIVETRVGDSRYCDIKEKIKRIWHHGVP
;
A
#
# COMPACT_ATOMS: atom_id res chain seq x y z
N MET A 1 -1.86 -14.36 4.66
CA MET A 1 -1.62 -13.03 4.06
C MET A 1 -0.30 -13.08 3.30
N PRO A 2 -0.24 -12.86 1.99
CA PRO A 2 1.02 -12.95 1.27
C PRO A 2 1.84 -11.69 1.55
N ILE A 3 3.00 -11.90 2.18
CA ILE A 3 4.05 -10.92 2.45
C ILE A 3 4.55 -10.41 1.10
N LEU A 4 4.38 -9.11 0.82
CA LEU A 4 4.87 -8.47 -0.40
C LEU A 4 6.40 -8.31 -0.30
N ARG A 5 7.13 -9.29 -0.84
CA ARG A 5 8.58 -9.19 -1.06
C ARG A 5 8.83 -8.22 -2.22
N ILE A 6 9.31 -7.02 -1.89
CA ILE A 6 9.87 -6.09 -2.87
C ILE A 6 11.26 -6.63 -3.23
N ILE A 7 11.42 -7.18 -4.44
CA ILE A 7 12.72 -7.50 -5.00
C ILE A 7 13.24 -6.20 -5.62
N VAL A 8 14.35 -5.68 -5.10
CA VAL A 8 15.13 -4.60 -5.72
C VAL A 8 16.22 -5.32 -6.52
N GLU A 9 16.21 -5.25 -7.85
CA GLU A 9 17.27 -5.84 -8.67
C GLU A 9 18.41 -4.83 -8.87
N ASP A 10 19.61 -5.27 -8.50
CA ASP A 10 20.88 -4.55 -8.57
C ASP A 10 21.19 -4.01 -9.97
N THR A 11 21.68 -2.78 -10.00
CA THR A 11 22.23 -2.16 -11.21
C THR A 11 23.67 -2.61 -11.39
N GLN A 12 23.97 -3.47 -12.36
CA GLN A 12 25.34 -3.70 -12.81
C GLN A 12 25.42 -4.21 -14.27
N GLY A 13 26.04 -3.39 -15.12
CA GLY A 13 27.00 -3.85 -16.14
C GLY A 13 26.50 -4.45 -17.46
N GLY A 14 26.74 -3.71 -18.54
CA GLY A 14 27.57 -4.20 -19.65
C GLY A 14 27.06 -5.32 -20.58
N GLU A 15 26.68 -4.90 -21.79
CA GLU A 15 26.94 -5.54 -23.10
C GLU A 15 26.13 -6.74 -23.63
N ARG A 16 25.74 -6.54 -24.90
CA ARG A 16 25.41 -7.49 -25.98
C ARG A 16 23.98 -8.04 -26.11
N MET A 17 23.39 -7.54 -27.19
CA MET A 17 22.08 -7.75 -27.78
C MET A 17 21.96 -9.18 -28.35
N VAL A 18 21.15 -10.04 -27.72
CA VAL A 18 20.59 -11.25 -28.35
C VAL A 18 19.08 -11.21 -28.13
N GLN A 19 18.35 -10.82 -29.16
CA GLN A 19 16.89 -10.71 -29.15
C GLN A 19 16.25 -12.10 -29.10
N ARG A 20 16.15 -12.69 -27.91
CA ARG A 20 15.20 -13.77 -27.65
C ARG A 20 13.83 -13.12 -27.44
N ARG A 21 12.93 -13.22 -28.44
CA ARG A 21 11.51 -12.85 -28.28
C ARG A 21 10.86 -13.81 -27.28
N ILE A 22 11.00 -13.51 -25.99
CA ILE A 22 10.16 -14.11 -24.96
C ILE A 22 8.74 -13.62 -25.22
N ARG A 23 7.88 -14.48 -25.77
CA ARG A 23 6.44 -14.23 -25.81
C ARG A 23 5.94 -14.20 -24.37
N ARG A 24 5.95 -13.02 -23.74
CA ARG A 24 5.29 -12.77 -22.46
C ARG A 24 3.79 -12.98 -22.68
N LYS A 25 3.27 -14.12 -22.25
CA LYS A 25 1.84 -14.38 -22.16
C LYS A 25 1.32 -13.53 -21.00
N SER A 26 0.94 -12.28 -21.28
CA SER A 26 0.31 -11.38 -20.33
C SER A 26 -1.08 -11.93 -19.99
N THR A 27 -1.17 -12.74 -18.94
CA THR A 27 -2.45 -12.97 -18.27
C THR A 27 -2.86 -11.61 -17.69
N GLY A 28 -3.97 -11.06 -18.17
CA GLY A 28 -4.41 -9.67 -17.91
C GLY A 28 -4.86 -9.39 -16.48
N ARG A 29 -4.08 -9.79 -15.47
CA ARG A 29 -4.27 -9.35 -14.08
C ARG A 29 -3.59 -7.99 -13.94
N LYS A 30 -4.40 -6.93 -13.88
CA LYS A 30 -3.93 -5.59 -13.53
C LYS A 30 -3.36 -5.65 -12.11
N GLY A 31 -2.04 -5.66 -11.99
CA GLY A 31 -1.37 -5.54 -10.69
C GLY A 31 -1.61 -4.15 -10.12
N VAL A 32 -1.91 -4.06 -8.82
CA VAL A 32 -1.94 -2.78 -8.11
C VAL A 32 -0.50 -2.39 -7.81
N LEU A 33 0.04 -1.44 -8.60
CA LEU A 33 1.43 -0.98 -8.45
C LEU A 33 1.61 0.01 -7.30
N LEU A 34 0.55 0.73 -6.93
CA LEU A 34 0.57 1.81 -5.94
C LEU A 34 -0.31 1.48 -4.75
N PRO A 35 0.09 1.85 -3.52
CA PRO A 35 -0.67 1.51 -2.33
C PRO A 35 -1.97 2.31 -2.24
N ILE A 36 -3.01 1.66 -1.73
CA ILE A 36 -4.34 2.24 -1.49
C ILE A 36 -4.47 2.50 0.01
N CYS A 37 -4.85 3.72 0.39
CA CYS A 37 -5.08 4.07 1.80
C CYS A 37 -6.26 3.28 2.36
N MET A 38 -6.09 2.63 3.52
CA MET A 38 -7.16 1.85 4.15
C MET A 38 -8.33 2.70 4.69
N ILE A 39 -8.14 4.01 4.85
CA ILE A 39 -9.16 4.91 5.38
C ILE A 39 -9.98 5.54 4.25
N CYS A 40 -9.33 6.18 3.28
CA CYS A 40 -10.00 6.91 2.20
C CYS A 40 -10.06 6.14 0.87
N GLU A 41 -9.48 4.95 0.80
CA GLU A 41 -9.50 4.05 -0.37
C GLU A 41 -8.91 4.67 -1.65
N GLN A 42 -8.08 5.70 -1.49
CA GLN A 42 -7.41 6.40 -2.58
C GLN A 42 -5.91 6.12 -2.56
N THR A 43 -5.31 6.16 -3.75
CA THR A 43 -3.87 6.21 -3.92
C THR A 43 -3.41 7.66 -3.84
N PRO A 44 -2.52 8.04 -2.91
CA PRO A 44 -2.04 9.42 -2.83
C PRO A 44 -1.22 9.78 -4.07
N PRO A 45 -1.19 11.07 -4.49
CA PRO A 45 -0.42 11.52 -5.67
C PRO A 45 1.08 11.19 -5.59
N ARG A 46 1.63 11.12 -4.38
CA ARG A 46 3.02 10.75 -4.11
C ARG A 46 3.28 9.23 -4.05
N GLY A 47 2.26 8.41 -4.35
CA GLY A 47 2.36 6.96 -4.26
C GLY A 47 2.78 6.49 -2.88
N ILE A 48 3.72 5.54 -2.80
CA ILE A 48 4.20 5.00 -1.53
C ILE A 48 4.87 6.04 -0.61
N ALA A 49 5.40 7.13 -1.18
CA ALA A 49 5.99 8.24 -0.40
C ALA A 49 4.94 9.20 0.20
N GLY A 50 3.65 8.94 -0.03
CA GLY A 50 2.52 9.74 0.46
C GLY A 50 1.86 9.21 1.73
N GLY A 51 2.55 8.40 2.52
CA GLY A 51 1.98 7.77 3.70
C GLY A 51 2.94 6.83 4.43
N ILE A 52 2.36 6.05 5.34
CA ILE A 52 3.05 5.06 6.18
C ILE A 52 2.41 3.67 6.03
N VAL A 53 3.15 2.62 6.35
CA VAL A 53 2.64 1.24 6.39
C VAL A 53 2.64 0.76 7.84
N VAL A 54 1.49 0.27 8.32
CA VAL A 54 1.30 -0.28 9.66
C VAL A 54 0.66 -1.66 9.53
N SER A 55 1.31 -2.70 10.05
CA SER A 55 0.85 -4.11 9.95
C SER A 55 0.47 -4.56 8.53
N GLY A 56 1.15 -4.05 7.50
CA GLY A 56 0.85 -4.35 6.09
C GLY A 56 -0.31 -3.57 5.48
N CYS A 57 -0.96 -2.68 6.23
CA CYS A 57 -1.95 -1.73 5.74
C CYS A 57 -1.28 -0.38 5.43
N PHE A 58 -1.66 0.27 4.33
CA PHE A 58 -1.16 1.61 3.99
C PHE A 58 -2.11 2.70 4.47
N LEU A 59 -1.55 3.76 5.03
CA LEU A 59 -2.27 4.95 5.50
C LEU A 59 -1.64 6.20 4.87
N CYS A 60 -2.40 6.96 4.08
CA CYS A 60 -1.88 8.19 3.49
C CYS A 60 -1.72 9.30 4.55
N THR A 61 -0.82 10.25 4.31
CA THR A 61 -0.52 11.36 5.24
C THR A 61 -1.76 12.19 5.60
N GLY A 62 -2.71 12.35 4.67
CA GLY A 62 -3.95 13.07 4.94
C GLY A 62 -4.81 12.38 6.01
N CYS A 63 -5.00 11.06 5.87
CA CYS A 63 -5.74 10.28 6.86
C CYS A 63 -4.96 10.10 8.17
N GLU A 64 -3.64 9.96 8.12
CA GLU A 64 -2.78 9.96 9.32
C GLU A 64 -2.99 11.23 10.15
N LYS A 65 -2.89 12.40 9.51
CA LYS A 65 -3.09 13.69 10.17
C LYS A 65 -4.50 13.79 10.78
N GLU A 66 -5.50 13.39 10.00
CA GLU A 66 -6.89 13.39 10.45
C GLU A 66 -7.09 12.52 11.70
N ILE A 67 -6.50 11.32 11.74
CA ILE A 67 -6.61 10.41 12.88
C ILE A 67 -6.07 11.06 14.16
N VAL A 68 -4.93 11.75 14.06
CA VAL A 68 -4.28 12.42 15.20
C VAL A 68 -5.08 13.63 15.67
N GLU A 69 -5.75 14.34 14.75
CA GLU A 69 -6.49 15.57 15.05
C GLU A 69 -7.96 15.31 15.44
N THR A 70 -8.52 14.15 15.11
CA THR A 70 -9.94 13.83 15.36
C THR A 70 -10.23 13.70 16.85
N ARG A 71 -11.26 14.43 17.31
CA ARG A 71 -11.67 14.45 18.72
C ARG A 71 -12.71 13.36 19.02
N VAL A 72 -12.69 12.86 20.25
CA VAL A 72 -13.74 11.98 20.76
C VAL A 72 -15.06 12.77 20.80
N GLY A 73 -16.04 12.33 20.02
CA GLY A 73 -17.33 13.02 19.84
C GLY A 73 -17.55 13.55 18.43
N ASP A 74 -16.51 13.60 17.59
CA ASP A 74 -16.68 13.83 16.15
C ASP A 74 -17.42 12.65 15.52
N SER A 75 -18.35 12.90 14.60
CA SER A 75 -19.08 11.85 13.88
C SER A 75 -18.13 10.93 13.12
N ARG A 76 -16.99 11.47 12.66
CA ARG A 76 -15.99 10.74 11.89
C ARG A 76 -15.07 9.88 12.76
N TYR A 77 -14.99 10.15 14.07
CA TYR A 77 -14.17 9.39 15.01
C TYR A 77 -14.54 7.91 15.03
N CYS A 78 -15.85 7.60 15.09
CA CYS A 78 -16.34 6.23 15.14
C CYS A 78 -15.93 5.45 13.88
N ASP A 79 -16.12 6.04 12.70
CA ASP A 79 -15.77 5.40 11.42
C ASP A 79 -14.26 5.14 11.30
N ILE A 80 -13.46 6.13 11.66
CA ILE A 80 -12.00 6.04 11.66
C ILE A 80 -11.54 4.93 12.64
N LYS A 81 -12.08 4.93 13.85
CA LYS A 81 -11.76 3.95 14.89
C LYS A 81 -12.05 2.53 14.43
N GLU A 82 -13.22 2.28 13.83
CA GLU A 82 -13.57 0.94 13.34
C GLU A 82 -12.70 0.49 12.17
N LYS A 83 -12.29 1.39 11.28
CA LYS A 83 -11.34 1.06 10.21
C LYS A 83 -9.95 0.73 10.78
N ILE A 84 -9.44 1.51 11.73
CA ILE A 84 -8.12 1.33 12.35
C ILE A 84 -8.01 -0.01 13.08
N LYS A 85 -9.06 -0.46 13.78
CA LYS A 85 -9.05 -1.76 14.47
C LYS A 85 -8.62 -2.92 13.57
N ARG A 86 -8.96 -2.86 12.26
CA ARG A 86 -8.60 -3.89 11.27
C ARG A 86 -7.09 -4.11 11.13
N ILE A 87 -6.27 -3.11 11.49
CA ILE A 87 -4.80 -3.21 11.49
C ILE A 87 -4.32 -4.33 12.43
N TRP A 88 -5.00 -4.53 13.56
CA TRP A 88 -4.55 -5.43 14.63
C TRP A 88 -5.38 -6.72 14.75
N HIS A 89 -6.46 -6.87 13.98
CA HIS A 89 -7.29 -8.08 13.98
C HIS A 89 -6.62 -9.33 13.35
N HIS A 90 -5.32 -9.28 13.04
CA HIS A 90 -4.57 -10.41 12.49
C HIS A 90 -3.81 -11.26 13.52
N GLY A 91 -4.13 -11.18 14.82
CA GLY A 91 -3.39 -11.91 15.85
C GLY A 91 -4.07 -12.11 17.21
N VAL A 92 -5.39 -12.24 17.27
CA VAL A 92 -6.08 -12.73 18.48
C VAL A 92 -6.66 -14.11 18.17
N PRO A 93 -6.29 -15.17 18.91
CA PRO A 93 -6.87 -16.51 18.74
C PRO A 93 -8.38 -16.55 19.02
#